data_AF-A0A5B1BFA8-F1
#
_entry.id   AF-A0A5B1BFA8-F1
#
_cell.length_a   1.000
_cell.length_b   1.000
_cell.length_c   1.000
_cell.angle_alpha   90.00
_cell.angle_beta   90.00
_cell.angle_gamma   90.00
#
_symmetry.space_group_name_H-M   'P 1'
#
loop_
_entity.id
_entity.type
_entity.pdbx_description
1 polymer ?
#
loop_
_entity_poly.entity_id
_entity_poly.type
_entity_poly.pdbx_seq_one_letter_code
_entity_poly.pdbx_strand_id
1 'polypeptide(L)' 'MATQTKHRVRKGTETRQRTKMVGLRLRPEEHERLTRLAQQRGVNVAALFESTVADLLATPLPDEALTA' A
#
# COMPACT_ATOMS: atom_id res chain seq x y z
N MET A 1 16.54 -39.00 -21.65
CA MET A 1 15.44 -38.19 -22.21
C MET A 1 14.96 -37.22 -21.13
N ALA A 2 15.51 -36.00 -21.10
CA ALA A 2 15.17 -35.00 -20.06
C ALA A 2 13.98 -34.16 -20.54
N THR A 3 12.85 -34.25 -19.84
CA THR A 3 11.68 -33.41 -20.11
C THR A 3 11.93 -32.01 -19.58
N GLN A 4 12.22 -31.07 -20.49
CA GLN A 4 12.23 -29.64 -20.19
C GLN A 4 10.83 -29.19 -19.79
N THR A 5 10.62 -29.00 -18.50
CA THR A 5 9.43 -28.35 -17.96
C THR A 5 9.48 -26.87 -18.33
N LYS A 6 8.79 -26.49 -19.41
CA LYS A 6 8.63 -25.09 -19.81
C LYS A 6 7.87 -24.34 -18.71
N HIS A 7 8.58 -23.57 -17.88
CA HIS A 7 7.99 -22.62 -16.96
C HIS A 7 7.31 -21.50 -17.75
N ARG A 8 6.01 -21.67 -18.01
CA ARG A 8 5.16 -20.60 -18.53
C ARG A 8 5.03 -19.54 -17.44
N VAL A 9 5.74 -18.42 -17.62
CA VAL A 9 5.60 -17.22 -16.79
C VAL A 9 4.20 -16.65 -17.04
N ARG A 10 3.20 -17.18 -16.33
CA ARG A 10 1.89 -16.53 -16.22
C ARG A 10 2.13 -15.23 -15.48
N LYS A 11 2.17 -14.10 -16.20
CA LYS A 11 1.95 -12.78 -15.61
C LYS A 11 0.51 -12.75 -15.10
N GLY A 12 0.28 -13.27 -13.90
CA GLY A 12 -0.94 -12.97 -13.18
C GLY A 12 -0.99 -11.46 -12.98
N THR A 13 -2.11 -10.83 -13.27
CA THR A 13 -2.41 -9.49 -12.75
C THR A 13 -2.41 -9.62 -11.24
N GLU A 14 -1.28 -9.29 -10.61
CA GLU A 14 -1.08 -9.49 -9.19
C GLU A 14 -1.95 -8.51 -8.40
N THR A 15 -3.19 -8.93 -8.13
CA THR A 15 -4.18 -8.18 -7.35
C THR A 15 -3.78 -8.04 -5.88
N ARG A 16 -2.78 -8.81 -5.42
CA ARG A 16 -2.34 -8.86 -4.02
C ARG A 16 -1.79 -7.54 -3.50
N GLN A 17 -1.13 -6.74 -4.35
CA GLN A 17 -0.59 -5.45 -3.91
C GLN A 17 -1.71 -4.41 -3.66
N ARG A 18 -2.79 -4.44 -4.44
CA ARG A 18 -3.91 -3.50 -4.31
C ARG A 18 -4.74 -3.68 -3.04
N THR A 19 -4.70 -4.86 -2.43
CA THR A 19 -5.50 -5.18 -1.23
C THR A 19 -4.68 -5.15 0.06
N LYS A 20 -3.39 -4.74 0.00
CA LYS A 20 -2.53 -4.75 1.18
C LYS A 20 -2.91 -3.60 2.11
N MET A 21 -3.43 -3.95 3.28
CA MET A 21 -3.73 -2.98 4.34
C MET A 21 -2.44 -2.44 4.95
N VAL A 22 -2.38 -1.13 5.17
CA VAL A 22 -1.26 -0.45 5.84
C VAL A 22 -1.78 0.16 7.14
N GLY A 23 -1.13 -0.15 8.26
CA GLY A 23 -1.43 0.45 9.56
C GLY A 23 -0.52 1.63 9.83
N LEU A 24 -1.08 2.82 10.07
CA LEU A 24 -0.35 4.00 10.51
C LEU A 24 -0.56 4.20 12.02
N ARG A 25 0.53 4.31 12.78
CA ARG A 25 0.48 4.65 14.22
C ARG A 25 0.61 6.16 14.36
N LEU A 26 -0.37 6.76 15.02
CA LEU A 26 -0.44 8.21 15.23
C LEU A 26 -0.42 8.51 16.72
N ARG A 27 0.07 9.69 17.07
CA ARG A 27 -0.15 10.23 18.42
C ARG A 27 -1.63 10.62 18.59
N PRO A 28 -2.17 10.62 19.81
CA PRO A 28 -3.56 11.00 20.05
C PRO A 28 -3.91 12.38 19.49
N GLU A 29 -3.03 13.37 19.66
CA GLU A 29 -3.27 14.75 19.22
C GLU A 29 -3.31 14.86 17.68
N GLU A 30 -2.50 14.07 16.99
CA GLU A 30 -2.47 14.00 15.53
C GLU A 30 -3.74 13.33 15.00
N HIS A 31 -4.17 12.25 15.65
CA HIS A 31 -5.40 11.55 15.31
C HIS A 31 -6.62 12.46 15.46
N GLU A 32 -6.70 13.25 16.52
CA GLU A 32 -7.80 14.22 16.72
C GLU A 32 -7.84 15.29 15.62
N ARG A 33 -6.68 15.86 15.26
CA ARG A 33 -6.59 16.86 14.18
C ARG A 33 -7.08 16.29 12.85
N LEU A 34 -6.63 15.08 12.51
CA LEU A 34 -7.04 14.39 11.29
C LEU A 34 -8.53 14.03 11.31
N THR A 35 -9.06 13.63 12.46
CA THR A 35 -10.49 13.32 12.64
C THR A 35 -11.35 14.56 12.39
N ARG A 36 -10.98 15.72 12.96
CA ARG A 36 -11.69 16.98 12.70
C ARG A 36 -11.65 17.38 11.23
N LEU A 37 -10.50 17.24 10.59
CA LEU A 37 -10.35 17.53 9.15
C LEU A 37 -11.21 16.59 8.28
N ALA A 38 -11.24 15.30 8.62
CA ALA A 38 -12.04 14.30 7.91
C ALA A 38 -13.54 14.61 8.05
N GLN A 39 -13.99 14.97 9.25
CA GLN A 39 -15.37 15.39 9.52
C GLN A 39 -15.77 16.63 8.70
N GLN A 40 -14.91 17.65 8.65
CA GLN A 40 -15.16 18.86 7.85
C GLN A 40 -15.32 18.55 6.35
N ARG A 41 -14.63 17.51 5.87
CA ARG A 41 -14.68 17.06 4.48
C ARG A 41 -15.76 15.99 4.22
N GLY A 42 -16.46 15.52 5.25
CA GLY A 42 -17.45 14.44 5.13
C GLY A 42 -16.87 13.08 4.73
N VAL A 43 -15.59 12.83 5.04
CA VAL A 43 -14.89 11.58 4.69
C VAL A 43 -14.35 10.88 5.94
N ASN A 44 -13.91 9.63 5.80
CA ASN A 44 -13.20 8.91 6.86
C ASN A 44 -11.72 9.35 6.90
N VAL A 45 -11.07 9.25 8.06
CA VAL A 45 -9.65 9.56 8.25
C VAL A 45 -8.76 8.76 7.29
N ALA A 46 -9.09 7.50 7.02
CA ALA A 46 -8.34 6.66 6.07
C ALA A 46 -8.34 7.24 4.64
N ALA A 47 -9.43 7.87 4.21
CA ALA A 47 -9.56 8.45 2.87
C ALA A 47 -8.59 9.63 2.65
N LEU A 48 -8.14 10.28 3.72
CA LEU A 48 -7.14 11.34 3.64
C LEU A 48 -5.76 10.84 3.18
N PHE A 49 -5.50 9.53 3.28
CA PHE A 49 -4.21 8.92 2.99
C PHE A 49 -4.22 8.03 1.74
N GLU A 50 -5.36 7.89 1.05
CA GLU A 50 -5.48 7.02 -0.12
C GLU A 50 -4.48 7.40 -1.23
N SER A 51 -4.29 8.69 -1.49
CA SER A 51 -3.30 9.17 -2.47
C SER A 51 -1.88 8.82 -2.06
N THR A 52 -1.51 9.07 -0.79
CA THR A 52 -0.18 8.77 -0.27
C THR A 52 0.12 7.27 -0.33
N VAL A 53 -0.86 6.41 -0.02
CA VAL A 53 -0.69 4.96 -0.11
C VAL A 53 -0.57 4.52 -1.57
N ALA A 54 -1.36 5.11 -2.49
CA ALA A 54 -1.25 4.81 -3.90
C ALA A 54 0.13 5.14 -4.46
N ASP A 55 0.71 6.28 -4.07
CA ASP A 55 2.06 6.69 -4.48
C ASP A 55 3.16 5.74 -3.96
N LEU A 56 3.03 5.28 -2.71
CA LEU A 56 3.95 4.30 -2.11
C LEU A 56 3.89 2.94 -2.81
N LEU A 57 2.72 2.53 -3.30
CA LEU A 57 2.55 1.28 -4.05
C LEU A 57 2.97 1.42 -5.52
N ALA A 58 2.85 2.63 -6.09
CA ALA A 58 3.25 2.90 -7.47
C ALA A 58 4.77 3.00 -7.64
N THR A 59 5.47 3.42 -6.58
CA THR A 59 6.93 3.56 -6.60
C THR A 59 7.57 2.26 -6.11
N PRO A 60 8.20 1.44 -6.97
CA PRO A 60 8.92 0.27 -6.50
C PRO A 60 10.07 0.73 -5.59
N LEU A 61 10.05 0.28 -4.33
CA LEU A 61 11.17 0.47 -3.43
C LEU A 61 12.41 -0.21 -4.05
N PRO A 62 13.57 0.47 -4.11
CA PRO A 62 14.80 -0.17 -4.54
C PRO A 62 15.12 -1.34 -3.59
N ASP A 63 15.51 -2.49 -4.16
CA ASP A 63 15.78 -3.73 -3.42
C ASP A 63 16.78 -3.55 -2.24
N GLU A 64 17.63 -2.52 -2.32
CA GLU A 64 18.61 -2.16 -1.29
C GLU A 64 17.99 -1.74 0.05
N ALA A 65 16.70 -1.37 0.09
CA ALA A 65 16.00 -0.97 1.31
C ALA A 65 15.52 -2.15 2.18
N LEU A 66 15.62 -3.40 1.68
CA LEU A 66 15.13 -4.60 2.38
C LEU A 66 16.23 -5.38 3.12
N THR A 67 17.48 -4.93 3.05
CA THR A 67 18.62 -5.46 3.80
C THR A 67 19.00 -4.52 4.93
N ALA A 68 18.30 -4.60 6.06
CA ALA A 68 18.69 -3.98 7.33
C ALA A 68 18.33 -4.90 8.51
#